data_AF-A0A2G6E0K9-F1
#
_entry.id   AF-A0A2G6E0K9-F1
#
_cell.length_a   1.000
_cell.length_b   1.000
_cell.length_c   1.000
_cell.angle_alpha   90.00
_cell.angle_beta   90.00
_cell.angle_gamma   90.00
#
_symmetry.space_group_name_H-M   'P 1'
#
loop_
_entity.id
_entity.type
_entity.pdbx_description
1 polymer ?
#
loop_
_entity_poly.entity_id
_entity_poly.type
_entity_poly.pdbx_seq_one_letter_code
_entity_poly.pdbx_strand_id
1 'polypeptide(L)'
;MSTFMPRFPSYSHHKIPKRLHLFKPSHYALFAYWIYFRPMALKCYFHQSLPGLFETKEPIGFWGKWKTPAYRNLFVMMPIVSMLLSAVLGGTVALASAWKFDVPIDWNRWLDGGMLGIALGMTIGMAFGTVGRVFGGPVQGTMVSTVYAVTIGVMGGVSLSISSGLPFADLTEGVEVVGAVLGILGGMAFTLDLEIGLALSLAFAVMALLSFGAGFLLQHVFGLTLGALVARGVMSAAFVIGAFRLPVYLLQCVLAFGGLRLHRLHPVLWDELTILPLPCTRIVLSKMLRQDETYGLRLLTDVSRNHFRRNDVHAVLYRYVHRHPTPLRFLYELLHTSIMNEYLLLPLNRQHQEHYADVRYVILGELALRPVEAMKHPRVRRSSRSLKMRLRKQTALTDFAGMLFDFLTESSVQQDRFDLRSYESIFQSVLHDPDGEEICLSYECMAAFLSYLQLEQLPEAEKLSAELSRNVYFEEAVRPTVLIALSMLGNVGKNIAPYLHSTNPQVQLMALARATADLNDIHEYVTSEVLFSEQAILLRIIQHWQQLILSAIGRFGQSKPRADLQMTFHAVSSSRKNDWGVERRTEGDPAQISLPFAESS
;
A
#
# COMPACT_ATOMS: atom_id res chain seq x y z
N MET A 1 1.60 22.49 0.70
CA MET A 1 0.81 21.52 -0.10
C MET A 1 0.58 20.28 0.74
N SER A 2 -0.67 19.90 0.97
CA SER A 2 -0.97 18.63 1.64
C SER A 2 -0.73 17.52 0.62
N THR A 3 0.37 16.78 0.76
CA THR A 3 0.50 15.51 0.07
C THR A 3 -0.68 14.65 0.49
N PHE A 4 -1.49 14.21 -0.48
CA PHE A 4 -2.63 13.35 -0.20
C PHE A 4 -2.10 12.10 0.49
N MET A 5 -2.29 12.00 1.81
CA MET A 5 -1.79 10.86 2.55
C MET A 5 -2.60 9.64 2.13
N PRO A 6 -1.94 8.57 1.62
CA PRO A 6 -2.65 7.35 1.29
C PRO A 6 -3.42 6.84 2.49
N ARG A 7 -4.60 6.27 2.23
CA ARG A 7 -5.45 5.71 3.27
C ARG A 7 -4.89 4.37 3.74
N PHE A 8 -5.18 4.04 4.99
CA PHE A 8 -4.90 2.71 5.49
C PHE A 8 -5.72 1.67 4.73
N PRO A 9 -5.11 0.53 4.33
CA PRO A 9 -5.80 -0.56 3.66
C PRO A 9 -7.08 -1.01 4.35
N SER A 10 -8.19 -1.01 3.60
CA SER A 10 -9.46 -1.52 4.10
C SER A 10 -9.58 -3.02 3.79
N TYR A 11 -9.82 -3.84 4.83
CA TYR A 11 -10.05 -5.27 4.63
C TYR A 11 -11.52 -5.52 4.25
N SER A 12 -11.75 -5.99 3.03
CA SER A 12 -13.07 -5.93 2.41
C SER A 12 -13.88 -7.22 2.50
N HIS A 13 -13.21 -8.37 2.56
CA HIS A 13 -13.88 -9.66 2.39
C HIS A 13 -14.73 -10.08 3.60
N HIS A 14 -14.38 -9.64 4.81
CA HIS A 14 -15.13 -9.94 6.01
C HIS A 14 -15.11 -8.77 6.99
N LYS A 15 -16.23 -8.53 7.67
CA LYS A 15 -16.29 -7.63 8.83
C LYS A 15 -15.34 -8.18 9.89
N ILE A 16 -14.17 -7.55 10.02
CA ILE A 16 -13.22 -7.86 11.08
C ILE A 16 -13.96 -7.63 12.41
N PRO A 17 -14.00 -8.63 13.31
CA PRO A 17 -14.64 -8.44 14.61
C PRO A 17 -13.92 -7.33 15.36
N LYS A 18 -14.67 -6.40 15.98
CA LYS A 18 -14.10 -5.31 16.79
C LYS A 18 -13.20 -5.84 17.92
N ARG A 19 -13.48 -7.05 18.41
CA ARG A 19 -12.71 -7.72 19.47
C ARG A 19 -12.75 -9.24 19.30
N LEU A 20 -11.59 -9.89 19.43
CA LEU A 20 -11.53 -11.35 19.54
C LEU A 20 -11.89 -11.80 20.97
N HIS A 21 -12.79 -12.78 21.13
CA HIS A 21 -13.24 -13.28 22.43
C HIS A 21 -12.48 -14.57 22.81
N LEU A 22 -11.95 -14.61 24.03
CA LEU A 22 -11.16 -15.74 24.55
C LEU A 22 -11.95 -17.04 24.72
N PHE A 23 -13.26 -16.97 24.86
CA PHE A 23 -14.10 -18.15 25.11
C PHE A 23 -14.83 -18.65 23.87
N LYS A 24 -14.59 -18.01 22.71
CA LYS A 24 -15.27 -18.37 21.47
C LYS A 24 -14.34 -19.17 20.56
N PRO A 25 -14.54 -20.49 20.38
CA PRO A 25 -13.60 -21.35 19.64
C PRO A 25 -13.41 -20.90 18.19
N SER A 26 -14.46 -20.38 17.53
CA SER A 26 -14.34 -19.86 16.16
C SER A 26 -13.39 -18.67 16.01
N HIS A 27 -13.12 -17.92 17.10
CA HIS A 27 -12.15 -16.84 17.07
C HIS A 27 -10.71 -17.36 17.09
N TYR A 28 -10.45 -18.53 17.69
CA TYR A 28 -9.13 -19.19 17.61
C TYR A 28 -8.86 -19.69 16.20
N ALA A 29 -9.86 -20.29 15.54
CA ALA A 29 -9.76 -20.69 14.15
C ALA A 29 -9.55 -19.49 13.21
N LEU A 30 -10.29 -18.39 13.43
CA LEU A 30 -10.10 -17.14 12.69
C LEU A 30 -8.71 -16.55 12.90
N PHE A 31 -8.20 -16.55 14.13
CA PHE A 31 -6.87 -16.05 14.44
C PHE A 31 -5.76 -16.91 13.82
N ALA A 32 -5.90 -18.24 13.86
CA ALA A 32 -5.02 -19.16 13.15
C ALA A 32 -5.05 -18.87 11.64
N TYR A 33 -6.24 -18.69 11.06
CA TYR A 33 -6.40 -18.35 9.64
C TYR A 33 -5.70 -17.02 9.29
N TRP A 34 -5.83 -15.99 10.13
CA TRP A 34 -5.11 -14.73 9.94
C TRP A 34 -3.60 -14.89 10.01
N ILE A 35 -3.07 -15.67 10.96
CA ILE A 35 -1.63 -15.90 11.07
C ILE A 35 -1.07 -16.61 9.82
N TYR A 36 -1.74 -17.67 9.36
CA TYR A 36 -1.17 -18.56 8.34
C TYR A 36 -1.55 -18.23 6.91
N PHE A 37 -2.64 -17.51 6.70
CA PHE A 37 -3.16 -17.25 5.36
C PHE A 37 -3.46 -15.78 5.12
N ARG A 38 -3.80 -14.99 6.16
CA ARG A 38 -4.23 -13.59 6.01
C ARG A 38 -3.54 -12.62 6.99
N PRO A 39 -2.21 -12.50 6.99
CA PRO A 39 -1.50 -11.64 7.92
C PRO A 39 -1.90 -10.17 7.79
N MET A 40 -2.35 -9.71 6.61
CA MET A 40 -2.83 -8.35 6.45
C MET A 40 -4.09 -8.08 7.27
N ALA A 41 -5.02 -9.05 7.34
CA ALA A 41 -6.22 -8.95 8.18
C ALA A 41 -5.87 -8.77 9.66
N LEU A 42 -4.84 -9.47 10.13
CA LEU A 42 -4.32 -9.31 11.49
C LEU A 42 -3.79 -7.89 11.73
N LYS A 43 -3.02 -7.35 10.78
CA LYS A 43 -2.49 -5.99 10.91
C LYS A 43 -3.61 -4.93 10.85
N CYS A 44 -4.61 -5.10 9.98
CA CYS A 44 -5.80 -4.26 9.95
C CYS A 44 -6.59 -4.33 11.27
N TYR A 45 -6.72 -5.52 11.88
CA TYR A 45 -7.35 -5.68 13.19
C TYR A 45 -6.61 -4.89 14.28
N PHE A 46 -5.28 -4.90 14.29
CA PHE A 46 -4.49 -4.07 15.20
C PHE A 46 -4.69 -2.58 14.95
N HIS A 47 -4.70 -2.14 13.70
CA HIS A 47 -4.93 -0.74 13.35
C HIS A 47 -6.32 -0.26 13.81
N GLN A 48 -7.35 -1.06 13.59
CA GLN A 48 -8.71 -0.74 14.06
C GLN A 48 -8.83 -0.73 15.59
N SER A 49 -8.11 -1.63 16.26
CA SER A 49 -8.19 -1.78 17.72
C SER A 49 -7.32 -0.78 18.48
N LEU A 50 -6.24 -0.28 17.86
CA LEU A 50 -5.27 0.62 18.46
C LEU A 50 -4.64 1.51 17.38
N PRO A 51 -5.35 2.55 16.88
CA PRO A 51 -4.84 3.44 15.83
C PRO A 51 -3.48 4.06 16.20
N GLY A 52 -3.32 4.45 17.47
CA GLY A 52 -2.08 5.01 18.00
C GLY A 52 -0.88 4.05 18.00
N LEU A 53 -1.06 2.75 17.70
CA LEU A 53 0.07 1.81 17.57
C LEU A 53 1.00 2.19 16.42
N PHE A 54 0.47 2.85 15.38
CA PHE A 54 1.20 3.23 14.17
C PHE A 54 1.56 4.72 14.14
N GLU A 55 0.99 5.53 15.05
CA GLU A 55 1.29 6.95 15.19
C GLU A 55 2.51 7.15 16.10
N THR A 56 3.69 7.31 15.49
CA THR A 56 4.99 7.28 16.19
C THR A 56 5.33 8.52 17.03
N LYS A 57 4.39 9.43 17.31
CA LYS A 57 4.74 10.62 18.11
C LYS A 57 5.21 10.23 19.51
N GLU A 58 4.62 9.18 20.09
CA GLU A 58 5.04 8.60 21.36
C GLU A 58 4.90 7.08 21.29
N PRO A 59 6.01 6.30 21.35
CA PRO A 59 5.92 4.85 21.32
C PRO A 59 5.10 4.39 22.53
N ILE A 60 3.91 3.83 22.26
CA ILE A 60 3.07 3.25 23.32
C ILE A 60 3.87 2.12 23.98
N GLY A 61 4.22 2.30 25.26
CA GLY A 61 4.92 1.27 26.03
C GLY A 61 4.10 -0.03 26.09
N PHE A 62 4.77 -1.16 26.35
CA PHE A 62 4.11 -2.47 26.42
C PHE A 62 2.86 -2.46 27.33
N TRP A 63 2.96 -1.83 28.50
CA TRP A 63 1.85 -1.69 29.44
C TRP A 63 0.70 -0.84 28.89
N GLY A 64 1.00 0.17 28.05
CA GLY A 64 -0.01 0.93 27.32
C GLY A 64 -0.76 0.05 26.32
N LYS A 65 -0.04 -0.80 25.57
CA LYS A 65 -0.65 -1.77 24.65
C LYS A 65 -1.48 -2.82 25.40
N TRP A 66 -1.01 -3.29 26.56
CA TRP A 66 -1.69 -4.29 27.38
C TRP A 66 -3.05 -3.83 27.92
N LYS A 67 -3.23 -2.52 28.13
CA LYS A 67 -4.52 -1.94 28.54
C LYS A 67 -5.60 -2.14 27.46
N THR A 68 -5.22 -2.27 26.19
CA THR A 68 -6.17 -2.50 25.09
C THR A 68 -6.68 -3.94 25.10
N PRO A 69 -7.99 -4.18 25.29
CA PRO A 69 -8.51 -5.54 25.44
C PRO A 69 -8.29 -6.43 24.21
N ALA A 70 -8.29 -5.85 23.01
CA ALA A 70 -7.99 -6.56 21.77
C ALA A 70 -6.57 -7.15 21.76
N TYR A 71 -5.59 -6.37 22.24
CA TYR A 71 -4.19 -6.78 22.35
C TYR A 71 -4.02 -7.89 23.39
N ARG A 72 -4.56 -7.70 24.59
CA ARG A 72 -4.51 -8.69 25.67
C ARG A 72 -5.10 -10.03 25.25
N ASN A 73 -6.27 -10.00 24.61
CA ASN A 73 -6.94 -11.23 24.16
C ASN A 73 -6.09 -11.96 23.12
N LEU A 74 -5.53 -11.23 22.14
CA LEU A 74 -4.69 -11.82 21.10
C LEU A 74 -3.40 -12.42 21.69
N PHE A 75 -2.77 -11.73 22.64
CA PHE A 75 -1.59 -12.23 23.35
C PHE A 75 -1.87 -13.55 24.08
N VAL A 76 -3.01 -13.67 24.75
CA VAL A 76 -3.41 -14.92 25.43
C VAL A 76 -3.82 -16.02 24.44
N MET A 77 -4.46 -15.66 23.32
CA MET A 77 -4.87 -16.63 22.31
C MET A 77 -3.69 -17.23 21.55
N MET A 78 -2.60 -16.48 21.36
CA MET A 78 -1.43 -16.90 20.57
C MET A 78 -0.78 -18.21 21.04
N PRO A 79 -0.41 -18.39 22.33
CA PRO A 79 0.14 -19.67 22.79
C PRO A 79 -0.87 -20.81 22.65
N ILE A 80 -2.16 -20.55 22.88
CA ILE A 80 -3.21 -21.57 22.75
C ILE A 80 -3.36 -22.02 21.29
N VAL A 81 -3.44 -21.08 20.34
CA VAL A 81 -3.52 -21.39 18.90
C VAL A 81 -2.27 -22.14 18.44
N SER A 82 -1.09 -21.69 18.87
CA SER A 82 0.18 -22.33 18.53
C SER A 82 0.26 -23.76 19.08
N MET A 83 -0.19 -23.99 20.32
CA MET A 83 -0.26 -25.31 20.95
C MET A 83 -1.24 -26.22 20.20
N LEU A 84 -2.46 -25.72 19.92
CA LEU A 84 -3.49 -26.49 19.21
C LEU A 84 -3.03 -26.89 17.82
N LEU A 85 -2.42 -25.96 17.08
CA LEU A 85 -1.93 -26.26 15.75
C LEU A 85 -0.77 -27.25 15.78
N SER A 86 0.16 -27.09 16.73
CA SER A 86 1.29 -28.02 16.90
C SER A 86 0.81 -29.41 17.30
N ALA A 87 -0.20 -29.51 18.16
CA ALA A 87 -0.82 -30.78 18.53
C ALA A 87 -1.52 -31.45 17.34
N VAL A 88 -2.25 -30.68 16.53
CA VAL A 88 -2.92 -31.21 15.33
C VAL A 88 -1.91 -31.66 14.28
N LEU A 89 -0.91 -30.83 13.97
CA LEU A 89 0.12 -31.17 12.98
C LEU A 89 1.02 -32.31 13.46
N GLY A 90 1.48 -32.26 14.70
CA GLY A 90 2.29 -33.33 15.30
C GLY A 90 1.51 -34.64 15.41
N GLY A 91 0.25 -34.58 15.84
CA GLY A 91 -0.63 -35.73 15.94
C GLY A 91 -0.93 -36.36 14.57
N THR A 92 -1.20 -35.55 13.54
CA THR A 92 -1.45 -36.07 12.19
C THR A 92 -0.21 -36.71 11.56
N VAL A 93 0.98 -36.12 11.76
CA VAL A 93 2.24 -36.71 11.31
C VAL A 93 2.52 -38.02 12.05
N ALA A 94 2.36 -38.06 13.38
CA ALA A 94 2.55 -39.25 14.19
C ALA A 94 1.59 -40.39 13.78
N LEU A 95 0.32 -40.06 13.54
CA LEU A 95 -0.68 -41.00 13.07
C LEU A 95 -0.33 -41.55 11.68
N ALA A 96 0.09 -40.67 10.76
CA ALA A 96 0.50 -41.06 9.42
C ALA A 96 1.77 -41.92 9.43
N SER A 97 2.73 -41.62 10.31
CA SER A 97 3.94 -42.43 10.46
C SER A 97 3.65 -43.81 11.06
N ALA A 98 2.79 -43.87 12.08
CA ALA A 98 2.37 -45.14 12.66
C ALA A 98 1.65 -46.01 11.64
N TRP A 99 0.77 -45.40 10.83
CA TRP A 99 0.03 -46.13 9.80
C TRP A 99 0.89 -46.62 8.64
N LYS A 100 1.92 -45.86 8.25
CA LYS A 100 2.74 -46.18 7.07
C LYS A 100 3.99 -47.00 7.37
N PHE A 101 4.56 -46.87 8.56
CA PHE A 101 5.85 -47.46 8.92
C PHE A 101 5.76 -48.50 10.04
N ASP A 102 4.54 -48.84 10.50
CA ASP A 102 4.29 -49.75 11.62
C ASP A 102 5.09 -49.39 12.88
N VAL A 103 5.41 -48.11 13.06
CA VAL A 103 6.11 -47.63 14.26
C VAL A 103 5.10 -47.60 15.40
N PRO A 104 5.26 -48.41 16.46
CA PRO A 104 4.34 -48.41 17.58
C PRO A 104 4.37 -47.03 18.24
N ILE A 105 3.19 -46.40 18.36
CA ILE A 105 3.05 -45.14 19.09
C ILE A 105 3.20 -45.48 20.58
N ASP A 106 4.31 -45.07 21.18
CA ASP A 106 4.49 -45.15 22.63
C ASP A 106 3.65 -44.06 23.30
N TRP A 107 2.39 -44.39 23.56
CA TRP A 107 1.45 -43.51 24.25
C TRP A 107 1.92 -43.14 25.66
N ASN A 108 2.71 -44.00 26.31
CA ASN A 108 3.25 -43.72 27.64
C ASN A 108 4.24 -42.56 27.55
N ARG A 109 5.14 -42.55 26.57
CA ARG A 109 6.07 -41.42 26.35
C ARG A 109 5.37 -40.11 26.02
N TRP A 110 4.15 -40.17 25.47
CA TRP A 110 3.29 -39.01 25.24
C TRP A 110 2.62 -38.53 26.53
N LEU A 111 2.11 -39.45 27.35
CA LEU A 111 1.49 -39.21 28.66
C LEU A 111 2.50 -38.75 29.71
N ASP A 112 3.71 -39.30 29.70
CA ASP A 112 4.86 -38.96 30.56
C ASP A 112 5.38 -37.54 30.32
N GLY A 113 4.77 -36.81 29.39
CA GLY A 113 4.97 -35.38 29.24
C GLY A 113 6.25 -35.00 28.49
N GLY A 114 7.07 -35.96 28.03
CA GLY A 114 8.27 -35.65 27.24
C GLY A 114 7.92 -34.94 25.93
N MET A 115 6.98 -35.48 25.17
CA MET A 115 6.49 -34.84 23.94
C MET A 115 5.66 -33.58 24.21
N LEU A 116 4.88 -33.58 25.30
CA LEU A 116 4.13 -32.41 25.76
C LEU A 116 5.09 -31.26 26.09
N GLY A 117 6.17 -31.52 26.83
CA GLY A 117 7.18 -30.55 27.26
C GLY A 117 7.98 -29.99 26.09
N ILE A 118 8.34 -30.83 25.12
CA ILE A 118 8.95 -30.39 23.85
C ILE A 118 7.98 -29.49 23.07
N ALA A 119 6.71 -29.90 22.94
CA ALA A 119 5.69 -29.11 22.26
C ALA A 119 5.41 -27.79 22.99
N LEU A 120 5.34 -27.79 24.32
CA LEU A 120 5.13 -26.60 25.15
C LEU A 120 6.33 -25.65 25.07
N GLY A 121 7.55 -26.17 25.17
CA GLY A 121 8.80 -25.40 25.04
C GLY A 121 8.92 -24.74 23.67
N MET A 122 8.64 -25.49 22.59
CA MET A 122 8.58 -24.94 21.24
C MET A 122 7.45 -23.92 21.08
N THR A 123 6.27 -24.18 21.62
CA THR A 123 5.10 -23.29 21.54
C THR A 123 5.35 -21.97 22.26
N ILE A 124 5.87 -22.03 23.49
CA ILE A 124 6.24 -20.87 24.31
C ILE A 124 7.36 -20.10 23.61
N GLY A 125 8.42 -20.78 23.17
CA GLY A 125 9.52 -20.16 22.42
C GLY A 125 9.03 -19.43 21.16
N MET A 126 8.19 -20.08 20.35
CA MET A 126 7.60 -19.48 19.15
C MET A 126 6.67 -18.31 19.48
N ALA A 127 5.83 -18.43 20.52
CA ALA A 127 4.92 -17.36 20.92
C ALA A 127 5.69 -16.12 21.41
N PHE A 128 6.68 -16.29 22.29
CA PHE A 128 7.49 -15.16 22.76
C PHE A 128 8.39 -14.57 21.68
N GLY A 129 8.90 -15.40 20.76
CA GLY A 129 9.69 -14.95 19.61
C GLY A 129 8.87 -14.14 18.61
N THR A 130 7.68 -14.61 18.29
CA THR A 130 6.77 -13.88 17.39
C THR A 130 6.29 -12.59 18.04
N VAL A 131 5.86 -12.61 19.31
CA VAL A 131 5.53 -11.41 20.11
C VAL A 131 6.66 -10.39 20.04
N GLY A 132 7.88 -10.74 20.42
CA GLY A 132 8.95 -9.76 20.47
C GLY A 132 9.30 -9.16 19.09
N ARG A 133 9.13 -9.91 17.99
CA ARG A 133 9.30 -9.40 16.61
C ARG A 133 8.18 -8.46 16.18
N VAL A 134 6.92 -8.81 16.48
CA VAL A 134 5.79 -7.91 16.18
C VAL A 134 5.95 -6.60 16.96
N PHE A 135 6.50 -6.64 18.17
CA PHE A 135 6.35 -5.52 19.11
C PHE A 135 7.59 -4.65 19.35
N GLY A 136 8.82 -5.12 19.06
CA GLY A 136 10.06 -4.38 19.34
C GLY A 136 10.61 -3.51 18.20
N GLY A 137 9.87 -3.32 17.10
CA GLY A 137 10.39 -2.65 15.91
C GLY A 137 11.48 -3.48 15.20
N PRO A 138 11.89 -3.08 13.98
CA PRO A 138 12.75 -3.92 13.12
C PRO A 138 14.14 -4.22 13.71
N VAL A 139 14.67 -3.36 14.58
CA VAL A 139 16.05 -3.47 15.10
C VAL A 139 16.11 -4.02 16.53
N GLN A 140 15.26 -3.55 17.45
CA GLN A 140 15.25 -4.04 18.84
C GLN A 140 14.41 -5.33 18.99
N GLY A 141 13.34 -5.46 18.20
CA GLY A 141 12.45 -6.61 18.25
C GLY A 141 13.14 -7.89 17.83
N THR A 142 13.97 -7.86 16.79
CA THR A 142 14.65 -9.06 16.28
C THR A 142 15.71 -9.60 17.22
N MET A 143 16.51 -8.74 17.85
CA MET A 143 17.56 -9.18 18.79
C MET A 143 16.98 -9.66 20.13
N VAL A 144 16.10 -8.86 20.75
CA VAL A 144 15.54 -9.19 22.07
C VAL A 144 14.56 -10.37 21.97
N SER A 145 13.73 -10.46 20.93
CA SER A 145 12.79 -11.58 20.78
C SER A 145 13.46 -12.90 20.48
N THR A 146 14.51 -12.89 19.65
CA THR A 146 15.22 -14.11 19.29
C THR A 146 15.96 -14.60 20.52
N VAL A 147 16.64 -13.71 21.27
CA VAL A 147 17.29 -14.07 22.53
C VAL A 147 16.27 -14.57 23.57
N TYR A 148 15.13 -13.90 23.77
CA TYR A 148 14.13 -14.35 24.76
C TYR A 148 13.41 -15.65 24.38
N ALA A 149 13.03 -15.82 23.10
CA ALA A 149 12.44 -17.06 22.59
C ALA A 149 13.36 -18.25 22.75
N VAL A 150 14.65 -18.00 22.50
CA VAL A 150 15.74 -18.95 22.67
C VAL A 150 15.92 -19.27 24.13
N THR A 151 16.19 -18.29 24.98
CA THR A 151 16.54 -18.54 26.37
C THR A 151 15.36 -19.17 27.10
N ILE A 152 14.14 -18.68 26.92
CA ILE A 152 12.96 -19.21 27.62
C ILE A 152 12.45 -20.52 26.99
N GLY A 153 12.41 -20.63 25.66
CA GLY A 153 11.91 -21.84 24.99
C GLY A 153 12.86 -23.03 25.15
N VAL A 154 14.16 -22.79 25.02
CA VAL A 154 15.21 -23.81 25.15
C VAL A 154 15.48 -24.12 26.62
N MET A 155 15.84 -23.13 27.45
CA MET A 155 16.13 -23.44 28.85
C MET A 155 14.87 -23.89 29.56
N GLY A 156 13.70 -23.32 29.25
CA GLY A 156 12.43 -23.79 29.79
C GLY A 156 12.11 -25.21 29.34
N GLY A 157 12.19 -25.53 28.04
CA GLY A 157 11.92 -26.88 27.54
C GLY A 157 12.90 -27.93 28.07
N VAL A 158 14.19 -27.61 28.13
CA VAL A 158 15.25 -28.49 28.63
C VAL A 158 15.15 -28.65 30.15
N SER A 159 15.01 -27.56 30.91
CA SER A 159 14.86 -27.62 32.37
C SER A 159 13.58 -28.33 32.79
N LEU A 160 12.47 -28.16 32.06
CA LEU A 160 11.21 -28.83 32.35
C LEU A 160 11.28 -30.33 31.98
N SER A 161 12.00 -30.69 30.91
CA SER A 161 12.30 -32.09 30.57
C SER A 161 13.19 -32.77 31.63
N ILE A 162 14.21 -32.06 32.12
CA ILE A 162 15.10 -32.52 33.21
C ILE A 162 14.34 -32.62 34.53
N SER A 163 13.51 -31.64 34.88
CA SER A 163 12.75 -31.64 36.14
C SER A 163 11.62 -32.66 36.15
N SER A 164 11.12 -33.07 34.98
CA SER A 164 10.16 -34.16 34.83
C SER A 164 10.81 -35.54 34.97
N GLY A 165 12.13 -35.59 35.21
CA GLY A 165 12.83 -36.81 35.57
C GLY A 165 13.16 -37.73 34.40
N LEU A 166 13.28 -37.21 33.17
CA LEU A 166 13.81 -38.00 32.05
C LEU A 166 15.29 -38.33 32.32
N PRO A 167 15.63 -39.59 32.61
CA PRO A 167 17.03 -39.97 32.75
C PRO A 167 17.60 -40.04 31.33
N PHE A 168 18.47 -39.10 30.96
CA PHE A 168 19.28 -39.27 29.76
C PHE A 168 20.23 -40.43 30.04
N ALA A 169 19.96 -41.57 29.39
CA ALA A 169 20.71 -42.79 29.65
C ALA A 169 22.15 -42.69 29.12
N ASP A 170 22.39 -41.79 28.16
CA ASP A 170 23.71 -41.58 27.57
C ASP A 170 23.98 -40.12 27.14
N LEU A 171 25.27 -39.78 27.13
CA LEU A 171 25.81 -38.44 26.81
C LEU A 171 25.50 -38.01 25.37
N THR A 172 25.25 -38.97 24.48
CA THR A 172 24.82 -38.77 23.09
C THR A 172 23.41 -38.21 22.99
N GLU A 173 22.46 -38.61 23.84
CA GLU A 173 21.12 -38.01 23.90
C GLU A 173 21.20 -36.53 24.32
N GLY A 174 22.10 -36.20 25.26
CA GLY A 174 22.33 -34.81 25.68
C GLY A 174 22.90 -33.94 24.55
N VAL A 175 23.87 -34.45 23.79
CA VAL A 175 24.46 -33.74 22.64
C VAL A 175 23.46 -33.58 21.49
N GLU A 176 22.57 -34.55 21.28
CA GLU A 176 21.49 -34.46 20.29
C GLU A 176 20.44 -33.40 20.65
N VAL A 177 20.04 -33.32 21.92
CA VAL A 177 19.12 -32.27 22.41
C VAL A 177 19.76 -30.88 22.27
N VAL A 178 21.04 -30.73 22.64
CA VAL A 178 21.78 -29.47 22.49
C VAL A 178 22.00 -29.11 21.01
N GLY A 179 22.21 -30.11 20.14
CA GLY A 179 22.32 -29.95 18.69
C GLY A 179 20.99 -29.55 18.02
N ALA A 180 19.86 -30.13 18.45
CA ALA A 180 18.50 -29.74 18.05
C ALA A 180 18.26 -28.26 18.33
N VAL A 181 18.60 -27.89 19.56
CA VAL A 181 18.51 -26.55 20.11
C VAL A 181 19.37 -25.58 19.29
N LEU A 182 20.62 -25.90 19.01
CA LEU A 182 21.52 -25.07 18.18
C LEU A 182 21.10 -24.98 16.70
N GLY A 183 20.49 -26.02 16.14
CA GLY A 183 19.90 -26.00 14.80
C GLY A 183 18.69 -25.06 14.70
N ILE A 184 17.82 -25.09 15.71
CA ILE A 184 16.69 -24.19 15.88
C ILE A 184 17.18 -22.74 16.11
N LEU A 185 18.29 -22.55 16.83
CA LEU A 185 18.94 -21.25 17.08
C LEU A 185 19.44 -20.58 15.80
N GLY A 186 20.12 -21.33 14.93
CA GLY A 186 20.64 -20.82 13.66
C GLY A 186 19.54 -20.41 12.67
N GLY A 187 18.42 -21.13 12.67
CA GLY A 187 17.27 -20.85 11.80
C GLY A 187 16.51 -19.58 12.16
N MET A 188 16.38 -19.29 13.46
CA MET A 188 15.64 -18.14 13.94
C MET A 188 16.42 -16.82 13.77
N ALA A 189 17.75 -16.82 13.84
CA ALA A 189 18.56 -15.58 13.78
C ALA A 189 18.51 -14.84 12.43
N PHE A 190 18.08 -15.47 11.33
CA PHE A 190 18.29 -14.96 9.97
C PHE A 190 17.08 -14.30 9.27
N THR A 191 15.95 -14.08 9.94
CA THR A 191 14.72 -13.62 9.26
C THR A 191 14.15 -12.33 9.84
N LEU A 192 14.34 -11.23 9.10
CA LEU A 192 13.86 -9.88 9.44
C LEU A 192 12.36 -9.67 9.18
N ASP A 193 11.70 -10.57 8.42
CA ASP A 193 10.29 -10.45 8.08
C ASP A 193 9.42 -11.43 8.88
N LEU A 194 8.39 -10.90 9.55
CA LEU A 194 7.45 -11.65 10.39
C LEU A 194 6.81 -12.84 9.65
N GLU A 195 6.50 -12.63 8.38
CA GLU A 195 5.81 -13.58 7.51
C GLU A 195 6.73 -14.76 7.13
N ILE A 196 8.02 -14.47 6.94
CA ILE A 196 9.03 -15.50 6.66
C ILE A 196 9.36 -16.25 7.95
N GLY A 197 9.51 -15.56 9.08
CA GLY A 197 9.90 -16.16 10.36
C GLY A 197 8.92 -17.19 10.92
N LEU A 198 7.60 -16.98 10.74
CA LEU A 198 6.57 -17.88 11.27
C LEU A 198 6.42 -19.15 10.42
N ALA A 199 6.51 -19.03 9.10
CA ALA A 199 6.60 -20.18 8.20
C ALA A 199 7.88 -20.99 8.46
N LEU A 200 8.98 -20.29 8.73
CA LEU A 200 10.26 -20.91 9.06
C LEU A 200 10.24 -21.66 10.38
N SER A 201 9.69 -21.08 11.45
CA SER A 201 9.68 -21.71 12.77
C SER A 201 8.85 -22.99 12.77
N LEU A 202 7.72 -23.00 12.06
CA LEU A 202 6.91 -24.20 11.86
C LEU A 202 7.65 -25.27 11.04
N ALA A 203 8.35 -24.86 9.98
CA ALA A 203 9.18 -25.74 9.17
C ALA A 203 10.29 -26.39 10.00
N PHE A 204 10.96 -25.60 10.84
CA PHE A 204 11.99 -26.08 11.76
C PHE A 204 11.41 -27.05 12.79
N ALA A 205 10.25 -26.77 13.38
CA ALA A 205 9.62 -27.65 14.37
C ALA A 205 9.24 -29.02 13.79
N VAL A 206 8.56 -29.04 12.63
CA VAL A 206 8.15 -30.27 11.96
C VAL A 206 9.36 -31.08 11.46
N MET A 207 10.42 -30.41 11.04
CA MET A 207 11.56 -31.09 10.41
C MET A 207 12.68 -31.43 11.37
N ALA A 208 12.81 -30.74 12.50
CA ALA A 208 13.60 -31.25 13.64
C ALA A 208 13.05 -32.63 14.03
N LEU A 209 11.72 -32.74 14.19
CA LEU A 209 11.04 -34.00 14.49
C LEU A 209 11.37 -35.11 13.47
N LEU A 210 11.34 -34.79 12.17
CA LEU A 210 11.65 -35.75 11.10
C LEU A 210 13.15 -36.06 10.97
N SER A 211 14.04 -35.10 11.24
CA SER A 211 15.49 -35.28 11.18
C SER A 211 16.01 -36.16 12.33
N PHE A 212 15.39 -36.09 13.51
CA PHE A 212 15.72 -37.00 14.62
C PHE A 212 15.31 -38.44 14.32
N GLY A 213 14.12 -38.65 13.75
CA GLY A 213 13.68 -39.99 13.32
C GLY A 213 14.56 -40.57 12.20
N ALA A 214 14.97 -39.74 11.24
CA ALA A 214 15.81 -40.17 10.13
C ALA A 214 17.27 -40.47 10.54
N GLY A 215 17.85 -39.68 11.44
CA GLY A 215 19.21 -39.90 11.96
C GLY A 215 19.32 -41.23 12.71
N PHE A 216 18.35 -41.51 13.58
CA PHE A 216 18.27 -42.77 14.31
C PHE A 216 18.14 -43.97 13.35
N LEU A 217 17.24 -43.90 12.36
CA LEU A 217 17.06 -44.95 11.36
C LEU A 217 18.31 -45.18 10.50
N LEU A 218 18.96 -44.12 10.01
CA LEU A 218 20.16 -44.23 9.17
C LEU A 218 21.36 -44.78 9.95
N GLN A 219 21.51 -44.39 11.22
CA GLN A 219 22.57 -44.91 12.09
C GLN A 219 22.35 -46.40 12.40
N HIS A 220 21.11 -46.81 12.68
CA HIS A 220 20.78 -48.22 12.95
C HIS A 220 20.90 -49.11 11.71
N VAL A 221 20.46 -48.62 10.55
CA VAL A 221 20.40 -49.42 9.31
C VAL A 221 21.75 -49.47 8.59
N PHE A 222 22.52 -48.38 8.57
CA PHE A 222 23.72 -48.27 7.73
C PHE A 222 25.03 -48.14 8.50
N GLY A 223 25.01 -48.02 9.83
CA GLY A 223 26.23 -47.96 10.67
C GLY A 223 27.15 -46.76 10.39
N LEU A 224 26.73 -45.81 9.55
CA LEU A 224 27.52 -44.66 9.13
C LEU A 224 27.21 -43.47 10.05
N THR A 225 28.23 -42.96 10.73
CA THR A 225 28.22 -41.68 11.48
C THR A 225 28.25 -40.46 10.55
N LEU A 226 27.54 -40.54 9.40
CA LEU A 226 27.24 -39.43 8.50
C LEU A 226 26.07 -38.57 9.01
N GLY A 227 25.55 -38.89 10.21
CA GLY A 227 24.36 -38.30 10.80
C GLY A 227 24.36 -36.78 10.83
N ALA A 228 25.50 -36.13 11.12
CA ALA A 228 25.55 -34.67 11.19
C ALA A 228 25.41 -33.99 9.82
N LEU A 229 26.01 -34.54 8.74
CA LEU A 229 25.92 -33.96 7.40
C LEU A 229 24.52 -34.21 6.81
N VAL A 230 23.99 -35.43 6.98
CA VAL A 230 22.65 -35.78 6.51
C VAL A 230 21.59 -34.99 7.29
N ALA A 231 21.72 -34.86 8.61
CA ALA A 231 20.84 -34.01 9.41
C ALA A 231 20.89 -32.54 8.95
N ARG A 232 22.07 -31.98 8.67
CA ARG A 232 22.19 -30.62 8.11
C ARG A 232 21.54 -30.51 6.72
N GLY A 233 21.75 -31.48 5.84
CA GLY A 233 21.14 -31.53 4.51
C GLY A 233 19.61 -31.62 4.58
N VAL A 234 19.09 -32.50 5.44
CA VAL A 234 17.65 -32.66 5.70
C VAL A 234 17.07 -31.40 6.32
N MET A 235 17.76 -30.75 7.27
CA MET A 235 17.33 -29.47 7.86
C MET A 235 17.38 -28.29 6.88
N SER A 236 18.31 -28.30 5.92
CA SER A 236 18.34 -27.29 4.84
C SER A 236 17.21 -27.53 3.83
N ALA A 237 16.99 -28.77 3.42
CA ALA A 237 15.88 -29.14 2.53
C ALA A 237 14.52 -28.85 3.18
N ALA A 238 14.36 -29.21 4.46
CA ALA A 238 13.26 -28.84 5.34
C ALA A 238 12.93 -27.35 5.32
N PHE A 239 13.95 -26.52 5.54
CA PHE A 239 13.82 -25.08 5.52
C PHE A 239 13.27 -24.62 4.18
N VAL A 240 13.82 -25.14 3.06
CA VAL A 240 13.36 -24.77 1.72
C VAL A 240 11.91 -25.23 1.52
N ILE A 241 11.59 -26.49 1.84
CA ILE A 241 10.24 -27.07 1.73
C ILE A 241 9.22 -26.24 2.52
N GLY A 242 9.54 -25.87 3.75
CA GLY A 242 8.65 -25.11 4.61
C GLY A 242 8.57 -23.62 4.27
N ALA A 243 9.69 -23.00 3.89
CA ALA A 243 9.72 -21.60 3.43
C ALA A 243 8.86 -21.42 2.18
N PHE A 244 8.94 -22.35 1.22
CA PHE A 244 8.06 -22.36 0.04
C PHE A 244 6.66 -22.94 0.31
N ARG A 245 6.39 -23.40 1.54
CA ARG A 245 5.13 -24.03 1.96
C ARG A 245 4.71 -25.17 1.02
N LEU A 246 5.66 -25.95 0.51
CA LEU A 246 5.42 -26.96 -0.54
C LEU A 246 4.28 -27.94 -0.20
N PRO A 247 4.13 -28.46 1.04
CA PRO A 247 3.03 -29.36 1.36
C PRO A 247 1.66 -28.69 1.20
N VAL A 248 1.55 -27.43 1.65
CA VAL A 248 0.32 -26.63 1.50
C VAL A 248 0.11 -26.24 0.05
N TYR A 249 1.18 -25.95 -0.68
CA TYR A 249 1.13 -25.58 -2.10
C TYR A 249 0.56 -26.70 -2.99
N LEU A 250 0.83 -27.98 -2.69
CA LEU A 250 0.21 -29.09 -3.41
C LEU A 250 -1.32 -29.08 -3.24
N LEU A 251 -1.79 -28.91 -2.00
CA LEU A 251 -3.23 -28.75 -1.72
C LEU A 251 -3.80 -27.51 -2.42
N GLN A 252 -3.07 -26.40 -2.39
CA GLN A 252 -3.47 -25.16 -3.08
C GLN A 252 -3.54 -25.34 -4.59
N CYS A 253 -2.67 -26.12 -5.22
CA CYS A 253 -2.75 -26.44 -6.64
C CYS A 253 -4.08 -27.15 -6.96
N VAL A 254 -4.42 -28.19 -6.19
CA VAL A 254 -5.69 -28.92 -6.35
C VAL A 254 -6.89 -27.99 -6.19
N LEU A 255 -6.87 -27.16 -5.14
CA LEU A 255 -7.92 -26.17 -4.90
C LEU A 255 -7.98 -25.07 -5.95
N ALA A 256 -6.84 -24.67 -6.53
CA ALA A 256 -6.77 -23.68 -7.60
C ALA A 256 -7.43 -24.20 -8.89
N PHE A 257 -7.19 -25.47 -9.25
CA PHE A 257 -7.90 -26.12 -10.35
C PHE A 257 -9.40 -26.28 -10.06
N GLY A 258 -9.76 -26.73 -8.85
CA GLY A 258 -11.17 -26.78 -8.42
C GLY A 258 -11.84 -25.40 -8.43
N GLY A 259 -11.06 -24.36 -8.16
CA GLY A 259 -11.46 -22.95 -8.18
C GLY A 259 -11.97 -22.45 -9.53
N LEU A 260 -11.65 -23.12 -10.65
CA LEU A 260 -12.23 -22.79 -11.94
C LEU A 260 -13.76 -22.97 -11.97
N ARG A 261 -14.27 -23.97 -11.23
CA ARG A 261 -15.71 -24.21 -11.07
C ARG A 261 -16.27 -23.39 -9.90
N LEU A 262 -15.60 -23.44 -8.76
CA LEU A 262 -16.01 -22.79 -7.52
C LEU A 262 -15.01 -21.70 -7.14
N HIS A 263 -15.16 -20.50 -7.72
CA HIS A 263 -14.19 -19.41 -7.56
C HIS A 263 -13.84 -19.11 -6.10
N ARG A 264 -14.80 -19.22 -5.18
CA ARG A 264 -14.63 -19.02 -3.73
C ARG A 264 -13.54 -19.88 -3.08
N LEU A 265 -13.25 -21.05 -3.66
CA LEU A 265 -12.23 -21.98 -3.13
C LEU A 265 -10.82 -21.66 -3.64
N HIS A 266 -10.67 -20.81 -4.66
CA HIS A 266 -9.38 -20.54 -5.27
C HIS A 266 -8.43 -19.89 -4.23
N PRO A 267 -7.21 -20.42 -3.98
CA PRO A 267 -6.31 -19.93 -2.94
C PRO A 267 -5.88 -18.48 -3.07
N VAL A 268 -5.99 -17.91 -4.28
CA VAL A 268 -5.80 -16.47 -4.49
C VAL A 268 -6.72 -15.60 -3.63
N LEU A 269 -7.92 -16.10 -3.31
CA LEU A 269 -8.95 -15.39 -2.55
C LEU A 269 -8.83 -15.57 -1.04
N TRP A 270 -7.89 -16.35 -0.52
CA TRP A 270 -7.80 -16.59 0.92
C TRP A 270 -6.38 -16.75 1.47
N ASP A 271 -5.39 -17.08 0.65
CA ASP A 271 -3.98 -17.11 1.05
C ASP A 271 -3.23 -15.91 0.47
N GLU A 272 -2.80 -14.98 1.32
CA GLU A 272 -1.92 -13.85 1.00
C GLU A 272 -0.45 -14.26 0.97
N LEU A 273 -0.09 -15.40 1.55
CA LEU A 273 1.30 -15.81 1.79
C LEU A 273 1.83 -16.83 0.77
N THR A 274 1.13 -17.08 -0.34
CA THR A 274 1.64 -18.00 -1.36
C THR A 274 2.81 -17.38 -2.10
N ILE A 275 3.95 -18.06 -2.10
CA ILE A 275 5.17 -17.63 -2.80
C ILE A 275 5.17 -18.18 -4.24
N LEU A 276 4.73 -19.41 -4.42
CA LEU A 276 4.74 -20.09 -5.71
C LEU A 276 3.53 -19.67 -6.58
N PRO A 277 3.71 -19.62 -7.91
CA PRO A 277 2.65 -19.20 -8.82
C PRO A 277 1.51 -20.22 -8.83
N LEU A 278 0.30 -19.80 -8.50
CA LEU A 278 -0.88 -20.68 -8.52
C LEU A 278 -1.42 -20.83 -9.95
N PRO A 279 -1.74 -22.05 -10.40
CA PRO A 279 -2.34 -22.26 -11.72
C PRO A 279 -3.70 -21.55 -11.80
N CYS A 280 -4.11 -21.17 -13.00
CA CYS A 280 -5.43 -20.56 -13.27
C CYS A 280 -5.74 -19.20 -12.61
N THR A 281 -4.82 -18.64 -11.81
CA THR A 281 -5.00 -17.35 -11.11
C THR A 281 -5.46 -16.24 -12.06
N ARG A 282 -4.82 -16.10 -13.22
CA ARG A 282 -5.17 -15.06 -14.21
C ARG A 282 -6.59 -15.19 -14.75
N ILE A 283 -7.07 -16.43 -14.91
CA ILE A 283 -8.41 -16.70 -15.44
C ILE A 283 -9.45 -16.27 -14.40
N VAL A 284 -9.27 -16.68 -13.14
CA VAL A 284 -10.17 -16.33 -12.04
C VAL A 284 -10.19 -14.82 -11.81
N LEU A 285 -9.03 -14.17 -11.74
CA LEU A 285 -8.93 -12.72 -11.57
C LEU A 285 -9.57 -11.95 -12.73
N SER A 286 -9.30 -12.36 -13.98
CA SER A 286 -9.92 -11.74 -15.16
C SER A 286 -11.43 -11.94 -15.19
N LYS A 287 -11.93 -13.09 -14.73
CA LYS A 287 -13.37 -13.36 -14.66
C LYS A 287 -14.03 -12.48 -13.60
N MET A 288 -13.43 -12.35 -12.42
CA MET A 288 -13.95 -11.49 -11.35
C MET A 288 -13.98 -10.03 -11.78
N LEU A 289 -12.92 -9.53 -12.41
CA LEU A 289 -12.84 -8.17 -12.93
C LEU A 289 -13.92 -7.87 -13.98
N ARG A 290 -14.25 -8.84 -14.84
CA ARG A 290 -15.31 -8.68 -15.85
C ARG A 290 -16.73 -8.79 -15.27
N GLN A 291 -16.90 -9.47 -14.13
CA GLN A 291 -18.22 -9.67 -13.52
C GLN A 291 -18.63 -8.46 -12.67
N ASP A 292 -17.69 -7.93 -11.89
CA ASP A 292 -17.87 -6.74 -11.07
C ASP A 292 -16.52 -6.03 -11.05
N GLU A 293 -16.43 -4.91 -11.76
CA GLU A 293 -15.18 -4.19 -11.94
C GLU A 293 -14.67 -3.62 -10.62
N THR A 294 -15.54 -3.08 -9.78
CA THR A 294 -15.15 -2.51 -8.49
C THR A 294 -14.64 -3.59 -7.54
N TYR A 295 -15.34 -4.71 -7.44
CA TYR A 295 -14.90 -5.85 -6.64
C TYR A 295 -13.61 -6.47 -7.20
N GLY A 296 -13.52 -6.62 -8.52
CA GLY A 296 -12.36 -7.17 -9.20
C GLY A 296 -11.11 -6.31 -9.03
N LEU A 297 -11.23 -4.99 -9.16
CA LEU A 297 -10.13 -4.05 -8.89
C LEU A 297 -9.68 -4.14 -7.44
N ARG A 298 -10.62 -4.23 -6.49
CA ARG A 298 -10.29 -4.43 -5.09
C ARG A 298 -9.53 -5.73 -4.86
N LEU A 299 -9.99 -6.82 -5.47
CA LEU A 299 -9.32 -8.11 -5.39
C LEU A 299 -7.91 -8.05 -6.01
N LEU A 300 -7.75 -7.37 -7.15
CA LEU A 300 -6.43 -7.15 -7.76
C LEU A 300 -5.50 -6.38 -6.82
N THR A 301 -6.01 -5.36 -6.13
CA THR A 301 -5.27 -4.63 -5.09
C THR A 301 -4.88 -5.53 -3.92
N ASP A 302 -5.81 -6.35 -3.40
CA ASP A 302 -5.51 -7.27 -2.31
C ASP A 302 -4.45 -8.31 -2.70
N VAL A 303 -4.51 -8.81 -3.94
CA VAL A 303 -3.55 -9.79 -4.46
C VAL A 303 -2.20 -9.14 -4.80
N SER A 304 -2.17 -7.88 -5.23
CA SER A 304 -0.94 -7.16 -5.57
C SER A 304 -0.09 -6.82 -4.34
N ARG A 305 -0.68 -6.82 -3.13
CA ARG A 305 0.07 -6.72 -1.87
C ARG A 305 1.06 -7.87 -1.69
N ASN A 306 0.79 -9.04 -2.28
CA ASN A 306 1.75 -10.13 -2.37
C ASN A 306 2.69 -9.89 -3.57
N HIS A 307 3.95 -9.62 -3.24
CA HIS A 307 5.01 -9.33 -4.23
C HIS A 307 5.15 -10.41 -5.30
N PHE A 308 5.05 -11.69 -4.94
CA PHE A 308 5.23 -12.82 -5.86
C PHE A 308 4.07 -12.96 -6.86
N ARG A 309 2.88 -12.47 -6.52
CA ARG A 309 1.67 -12.58 -7.36
C ARG A 309 1.40 -11.34 -8.21
N ARG A 310 2.12 -10.24 -7.97
CA ARG A 310 1.93 -8.97 -8.68
C ARG A 310 2.04 -9.11 -10.20
N ASN A 311 2.89 -10.02 -10.69
CA ASN A 311 3.00 -10.30 -12.13
C ASN A 311 1.68 -10.81 -12.73
N ASP A 312 0.95 -11.66 -12.01
CA ASP A 312 -0.35 -12.16 -12.49
C ASP A 312 -1.42 -11.08 -12.47
N VAL A 313 -1.43 -10.22 -11.45
CA VAL A 313 -2.29 -9.03 -11.39
C VAL A 313 -2.01 -8.11 -12.58
N HIS A 314 -0.74 -7.78 -12.81
CA HIS A 314 -0.35 -6.95 -13.94
C HIS A 314 -0.69 -7.63 -15.29
N ALA A 315 -0.57 -8.96 -15.42
CA ALA A 315 -1.00 -9.68 -16.62
C ALA A 315 -2.50 -9.55 -16.90
N VAL A 316 -3.30 -9.65 -15.85
CA VAL A 316 -4.75 -9.50 -15.93
C VAL A 316 -5.10 -8.07 -16.29
N LEU A 317 -4.55 -7.09 -15.59
CA LEU A 317 -4.87 -5.69 -15.80
C LEU A 317 -4.45 -5.19 -17.18
N TYR A 318 -3.23 -5.51 -17.64
CA TYR A 318 -2.78 -5.21 -19.00
C TYR A 318 -3.74 -5.77 -20.05
N ARG A 319 -4.11 -7.05 -19.93
CA ARG A 319 -5.04 -7.69 -20.87
C ARG A 319 -6.45 -7.11 -20.78
N TYR A 320 -6.86 -6.68 -19.60
CA TYR A 320 -8.17 -6.07 -19.37
C TYR A 320 -8.25 -4.70 -20.03
N VAL A 321 -7.30 -3.81 -19.73
CA VAL A 321 -7.20 -2.46 -20.33
C VAL A 321 -7.24 -2.55 -21.86
N HIS A 322 -6.40 -3.39 -22.47
CA HIS A 322 -6.35 -3.52 -23.95
C HIS A 322 -7.58 -4.18 -24.58
N ARG A 323 -8.48 -4.75 -23.78
CA ARG A 323 -9.74 -5.34 -24.26
C ARG A 323 -10.96 -4.55 -23.76
N HIS A 324 -10.74 -3.50 -23.00
CA HIS A 324 -11.81 -2.67 -22.46
C HIS A 324 -12.39 -1.84 -23.62
N PRO A 325 -13.73 -1.68 -23.71
CA PRO A 325 -14.34 -0.88 -24.77
C PRO A 325 -13.88 0.58 -24.75
N THR A 326 -13.62 1.13 -23.57
CA THR A 326 -13.14 2.52 -23.37
C THR A 326 -11.90 2.50 -22.48
N PRO A 327 -10.71 2.18 -23.03
CA PRO A 327 -9.51 1.92 -22.23
C PRO A 327 -9.02 3.17 -21.48
N LEU A 328 -9.13 4.35 -22.09
CA LEU A 328 -8.69 5.61 -21.50
C LEU A 328 -9.59 6.02 -20.33
N ARG A 329 -10.92 5.94 -20.51
CA ARG A 329 -11.89 6.16 -19.42
C ARG A 329 -11.63 5.24 -18.24
N PHE A 330 -11.44 3.94 -18.49
CA PHE A 330 -11.10 2.98 -17.44
C PHE A 330 -9.80 3.36 -16.70
N LEU A 331 -8.76 3.83 -17.40
CA LEU A 331 -7.53 4.28 -16.75
C LEU A 331 -7.80 5.47 -15.80
N TYR A 332 -8.63 6.44 -16.19
CA TYR A 332 -8.98 7.56 -15.31
C TYR A 332 -9.90 7.16 -14.15
N GLU A 333 -10.88 6.29 -14.39
CA GLU A 333 -11.74 5.71 -13.34
C GLU A 333 -10.92 4.92 -12.32
N LEU A 334 -9.90 4.18 -12.78
CA LEU A 334 -8.92 3.53 -11.92
C LEU A 334 -8.26 4.54 -11.00
N LEU A 335 -7.79 5.69 -11.53
CA LEU A 335 -7.19 6.74 -10.71
C LEU A 335 -8.18 7.35 -9.73
N HIS A 336 -9.45 7.54 -10.11
CA HIS A 336 -10.45 8.14 -9.23
C HIS A 336 -10.89 7.20 -8.09
N THR A 337 -10.72 5.89 -8.28
CA THR A 337 -11.17 4.89 -7.31
C THR A 337 -10.44 5.03 -5.97
N SER A 338 -11.20 5.19 -4.88
CA SER A 338 -10.65 5.38 -3.52
C SER A 338 -9.73 4.25 -3.04
N ILE A 339 -9.86 3.04 -3.60
CA ILE A 339 -9.03 1.86 -3.31
C ILE A 339 -7.58 2.09 -3.80
N MET A 340 -7.39 2.84 -4.88
CA MET A 340 -6.06 3.12 -5.42
C MET A 340 -5.26 4.07 -4.52
N ASN A 341 -5.96 4.83 -3.67
CA ASN A 341 -5.36 5.69 -2.66
C ASN A 341 -4.93 4.93 -1.40
N GLU A 342 -5.06 3.61 -1.33
CA GLU A 342 -4.56 2.84 -0.19
C GLU A 342 -3.05 2.62 -0.29
N TYR A 343 -2.37 2.44 0.83
CA TYR A 343 -0.99 1.93 0.81
C TYR A 343 -0.96 0.48 0.28
N LEU A 344 -0.01 0.16 -0.60
CA LEU A 344 0.15 -1.23 -1.04
C LEU A 344 0.53 -2.16 0.13
N LEU A 345 1.42 -1.67 0.99
CA LEU A 345 1.89 -2.37 2.18
C LEU A 345 1.54 -1.56 3.41
N LEU A 346 1.19 -2.20 4.52
CA LEU A 346 0.82 -1.45 5.74
C LEU A 346 2.02 -0.68 6.28
N PRO A 347 1.98 0.66 6.37
CA PRO A 347 3.05 1.41 7.00
C PRO A 347 3.06 1.13 8.50
N LEU A 348 4.16 0.57 9.01
CA LEU A 348 4.30 0.26 10.44
C LEU A 348 4.75 1.47 11.29
N ASN A 349 5.30 2.51 10.67
CA ASN A 349 5.80 3.72 11.32
C ASN A 349 5.70 4.92 10.37
N ARG A 350 5.91 6.14 10.88
CA ARG A 350 5.87 7.37 10.08
C ARG A 350 6.89 7.40 8.93
N GLN A 351 8.09 6.84 9.15
CA GLN A 351 9.08 6.72 8.08
C GLN A 351 8.54 5.86 6.92
N HIS A 352 7.84 4.77 7.21
CA HIS A 352 7.21 3.94 6.18
C HIS A 352 6.10 4.69 5.44
N GLN A 353 5.33 5.56 6.11
CA GLN A 353 4.31 6.39 5.44
C GLN A 353 4.93 7.28 4.36
N GLU A 354 6.13 7.81 4.58
CA GLU A 354 6.84 8.66 3.61
C GLU A 354 7.49 7.85 2.46
N HIS A 355 7.77 6.56 2.68
CA HIS A 355 8.54 5.73 1.76
C HIS A 355 7.71 4.69 1.00
N TYR A 356 6.51 4.37 1.47
CA TYR A 356 5.68 3.33 0.89
C TYR A 356 4.82 3.93 -0.21
N ALA A 357 4.79 3.25 -1.34
CA ALA A 357 3.97 3.67 -2.46
C ALA A 357 2.49 3.34 -2.20
N ASP A 358 1.61 4.20 -2.70
CA ASP A 358 0.21 3.88 -2.83
C ASP A 358 0.00 2.82 -3.93
N VAL A 359 -1.19 2.22 -3.92
CA VAL A 359 -1.57 1.21 -4.91
C VAL A 359 -1.60 1.82 -6.32
N ARG A 360 -2.09 3.06 -6.45
CA ARG A 360 -2.19 3.80 -7.72
C ARG A 360 -0.84 3.85 -8.45
N TYR A 361 0.20 4.31 -7.78
CA TYR A 361 1.56 4.46 -8.28
C TYR A 361 2.15 3.11 -8.68
N VAL A 362 1.97 2.10 -7.84
CA VAL A 362 2.45 0.72 -8.06
C VAL A 362 1.77 0.10 -9.29
N ILE A 363 0.47 0.28 -9.44
CA ILE A 363 -0.29 -0.31 -10.55
C ILE A 363 -0.03 0.41 -11.86
N LEU A 364 -0.03 1.75 -11.88
CA LEU A 364 0.24 2.53 -13.09
C LEU A 364 1.64 2.29 -13.62
N GLY A 365 2.67 2.31 -12.75
CA GLY A 365 4.02 2.09 -13.25
C GLY A 365 4.22 0.65 -13.76
N GLU A 366 3.57 -0.34 -13.16
CA GLU A 366 3.58 -1.71 -13.72
C GLU A 366 2.88 -1.77 -15.07
N LEU A 367 1.71 -1.13 -15.23
CA LEU A 367 1.03 -1.01 -16.52
C LEU A 367 1.91 -0.31 -17.56
N ALA A 368 2.69 0.69 -17.14
CA ALA A 368 3.69 1.36 -17.97
C ALA A 368 4.92 0.51 -18.28
N LEU A 369 4.94 -0.76 -17.85
CA LEU A 369 6.08 -1.68 -17.97
C LEU A 369 7.34 -1.16 -17.24
N ARG A 370 7.16 -0.27 -16.26
CA ARG A 370 8.22 0.31 -15.42
C ARG A 370 8.24 -0.43 -14.08
N PRO A 371 9.41 -0.92 -13.64
CA PRO A 371 9.49 -1.60 -12.35
C PRO A 371 9.29 -0.58 -11.23
N VAL A 372 8.16 -0.66 -10.54
CA VAL A 372 7.89 0.19 -9.38
C VAL A 372 8.12 -0.59 -8.11
N GLU A 373 9.03 -0.12 -7.27
CA GLU A 373 9.24 -0.69 -5.95
C GLU A 373 8.15 -0.21 -5.00
N ALA A 374 7.48 -1.15 -4.32
CA ALA A 374 6.49 -0.83 -3.29
C ALA A 374 7.08 -0.10 -2.08
N MET A 375 8.39 -0.27 -1.87
CA MET A 375 9.19 0.40 -0.85
C MET A 375 10.42 1.02 -1.51
N LYS A 376 10.74 2.28 -1.20
CA LYS A 376 11.98 2.95 -1.65
C LYS A 376 13.27 2.37 -1.01
N HIS A 377 13.21 1.23 -0.34
CA HIS A 377 14.32 0.70 0.44
C HIS A 377 15.33 -0.09 -0.44
N PRO A 378 16.63 0.24 -0.42
CA PRO A 378 17.62 -0.28 -1.37
C PRO A 378 17.81 -1.80 -1.34
N ARG A 379 17.47 -2.48 -0.23
CA ARG A 379 17.57 -3.94 -0.12
C ARG A 379 16.51 -4.70 -0.94
N VAL A 380 15.36 -4.08 -1.22
CA VAL A 380 14.23 -4.73 -1.92
C VAL A 380 14.37 -4.59 -3.44
N ARG A 381 15.25 -3.70 -3.92
CA ARG A 381 15.53 -3.41 -5.33
C ARG A 381 15.92 -4.61 -6.21
N ARG A 382 16.36 -5.74 -5.62
CA ARG A 382 16.81 -6.92 -6.38
C ARG A 382 15.67 -7.76 -6.97
N SER A 383 14.44 -7.69 -6.45
CA SER A 383 13.35 -8.59 -6.86
C SER A 383 12.61 -8.15 -8.13
N SER A 384 12.71 -6.87 -8.49
CA SER A 384 12.14 -6.29 -9.73
C SER A 384 12.75 -6.88 -11.01
N ARG A 385 13.92 -7.53 -10.93
CA ARG A 385 14.53 -8.24 -12.07
C ARG A 385 13.66 -9.40 -12.60
N SER A 386 12.80 -9.98 -11.77
CA SER A 386 11.89 -11.05 -12.20
C SER A 386 10.84 -10.58 -13.21
N LEU A 387 10.49 -9.28 -13.21
CA LEU A 387 9.57 -8.67 -14.19
C LEU A 387 10.18 -8.57 -15.59
N LYS A 388 11.51 -8.45 -15.70
CA LYS A 388 12.20 -8.43 -17.01
C LYS A 388 12.09 -9.75 -17.78
N MET A 389 11.77 -10.86 -17.10
CA MET A 389 11.75 -12.18 -17.74
C MET A 389 10.52 -12.41 -18.65
N ARG A 390 9.60 -11.46 -18.78
CA ARG A 390 8.46 -11.57 -19.71
C ARG A 390 8.21 -10.24 -20.40
N LEU A 391 9.02 -9.95 -21.42
CA LEU A 391 8.88 -8.80 -22.32
C LEU A 391 7.45 -8.74 -22.87
N ARG A 392 6.70 -7.73 -22.44
CA ARG A 392 5.47 -7.32 -23.13
C ARG A 392 5.82 -6.24 -24.13
N LYS A 393 5.05 -6.17 -25.21
CA LYS A 393 5.19 -5.12 -26.19
C LYS A 393 4.68 -3.81 -25.57
N GLN A 394 5.50 -2.77 -25.66
CA GLN A 394 5.10 -1.40 -25.40
C GLN A 394 4.01 -0.99 -26.42
N THR A 395 3.03 -0.23 -25.96
CA THR A 395 1.81 0.17 -26.69
C THR A 395 1.46 1.61 -26.34
N ALA A 396 0.64 2.28 -27.15
CA ALA A 396 0.14 3.63 -26.85
C ALA A 396 -0.46 3.74 -25.44
N LEU A 397 -1.31 2.77 -25.05
CA LEU A 397 -1.93 2.73 -23.72
C LEU A 397 -0.92 2.54 -22.57
N THR A 398 0.14 1.74 -22.76
CA THR A 398 1.18 1.58 -21.73
C THR A 398 2.03 2.84 -21.62
N ASP A 399 2.29 3.52 -22.72
CA ASP A 399 3.05 4.78 -22.75
C ASP A 399 2.25 5.90 -22.09
N PHE A 400 0.95 5.95 -22.37
CA PHE A 400 0.02 6.86 -21.72
C PHE A 400 -0.08 6.59 -20.22
N ALA A 401 -0.20 5.33 -19.78
CA ALA A 401 -0.12 4.98 -18.37
C ALA A 401 1.22 5.39 -17.73
N GLY A 402 2.32 5.33 -18.50
CA GLY A 402 3.64 5.83 -18.11
C GLY A 402 3.69 7.35 -17.93
N MET A 403 3.06 8.10 -18.82
CA MET A 403 2.90 9.55 -18.69
C MET A 403 2.09 9.92 -17.43
N LEU A 404 0.96 9.26 -17.18
CA LEU A 404 0.17 9.48 -15.96
C LEU A 404 0.97 9.14 -14.69
N PHE A 405 1.76 8.06 -14.74
CA PHE A 405 2.67 7.69 -13.66
C PHE A 405 3.74 8.77 -13.41
N ASP A 406 4.32 9.33 -14.48
CA ASP A 406 5.29 10.43 -14.37
C ASP A 406 4.65 11.64 -13.71
N PHE A 407 3.43 11.99 -14.07
CA PHE A 407 2.70 13.12 -13.48
C PHE A 407 2.34 12.92 -12.00
N LEU A 408 2.05 11.68 -11.57
CA LEU A 408 1.86 11.38 -10.15
C LEU A 408 3.14 11.57 -9.32
N THR A 409 4.30 11.47 -9.97
CA THR A 409 5.58 11.69 -9.30
C THR A 409 5.81 13.21 -9.23
N GLU A 410 5.33 13.87 -8.18
CA GLU A 410 5.41 15.33 -7.98
C GLU A 410 6.77 15.94 -8.35
N SER A 411 7.87 15.22 -8.10
CA SER A 411 9.23 15.61 -8.46
C SER A 411 9.50 15.74 -9.96
N SER A 412 8.66 15.22 -10.85
CA SER A 412 8.81 15.37 -12.30
C SER A 412 8.20 16.70 -12.77
N VAL A 413 7.01 17.03 -12.27
CA VAL A 413 6.25 18.23 -12.66
C VAL A 413 6.81 19.49 -12.01
N GLN A 414 7.38 19.38 -10.80
CA GLN A 414 8.01 20.50 -10.11
C GLN A 414 9.42 20.85 -10.60
N GLN A 415 10.01 20.09 -11.52
CA GLN A 415 11.31 20.45 -12.07
C GLN A 415 11.22 21.75 -12.87
N ASP A 416 12.19 22.65 -12.71
CA ASP A 416 12.23 23.92 -13.46
C ASP A 416 12.11 23.71 -14.98
N ARG A 417 12.53 22.55 -15.47
CA ARG A 417 12.54 22.16 -16.90
C ARG A 417 11.40 21.22 -17.33
N PHE A 418 10.29 21.14 -16.60
CA PHE A 418 9.15 20.34 -17.05
C PHE A 418 8.63 20.88 -18.39
N ASP A 419 8.62 20.01 -19.40
CA ASP A 419 8.09 20.31 -20.74
C ASP A 419 7.05 19.25 -21.12
N LEU A 420 5.78 19.66 -21.16
CA LEU A 420 4.68 18.78 -21.54
C LEU A 420 4.76 18.35 -23.02
N ARG A 421 5.42 19.12 -23.90
CA ARG A 421 5.59 18.77 -25.31
C ARG A 421 6.47 17.54 -25.49
N SER A 422 7.33 17.22 -24.53
CA SER A 422 8.11 15.97 -24.55
C SER A 422 7.23 14.70 -24.52
N TYR A 423 5.97 14.83 -24.07
CA TYR A 423 4.97 13.76 -24.06
C TYR A 423 4.02 13.80 -25.27
N GLU A 424 4.21 14.70 -26.23
CA GLU A 424 3.31 14.89 -27.38
C GLU A 424 3.10 13.61 -28.17
N SER A 425 4.19 12.92 -28.52
CA SER A 425 4.11 11.63 -29.21
C SER A 425 3.25 10.58 -28.46
N ILE A 426 3.19 10.65 -27.12
CA ILE A 426 2.44 9.71 -26.29
C ILE A 426 0.95 10.01 -26.35
N PHE A 427 0.53 11.26 -26.09
CA PHE A 427 -0.90 11.57 -26.12
C PHE A 427 -1.46 11.64 -27.56
N GLN A 428 -0.64 11.90 -28.57
CA GLN A 428 -1.03 11.72 -29.98
C GLN A 428 -1.26 10.26 -30.33
N SER A 429 -0.50 9.33 -29.72
CA SER A 429 -0.63 7.90 -30.02
C SER A 429 -1.95 7.29 -29.54
N VAL A 430 -2.63 7.91 -28.57
CA VAL A 430 -3.94 7.46 -28.08
C VAL A 430 -5.11 8.06 -28.84
N LEU A 431 -4.88 8.91 -29.85
CA LEU A 431 -5.94 9.53 -30.66
C LEU A 431 -6.88 8.50 -31.32
N HIS A 432 -6.37 7.31 -31.61
CA HIS A 432 -7.14 6.22 -32.22
C HIS A 432 -7.97 5.40 -31.22
N ASP A 433 -7.73 5.57 -29.92
CA ASP A 433 -8.51 4.91 -28.88
C ASP A 433 -9.80 5.69 -28.60
N PRO A 434 -10.89 5.03 -28.17
CA PRO A 434 -12.10 5.72 -27.73
C PRO A 434 -11.80 6.76 -26.65
N ASP A 435 -12.40 7.94 -26.80
CA ASP A 435 -12.17 9.14 -25.99
C ASP A 435 -10.75 9.77 -26.12
N GLY A 436 -9.94 9.31 -27.07
CA GLY A 436 -8.57 9.79 -27.29
C GLY A 436 -8.48 11.24 -27.78
N GLU A 437 -9.47 11.70 -28.55
CA GLU A 437 -9.52 13.06 -29.11
C GLU A 437 -9.57 14.13 -28.00
N GLU A 438 -10.43 13.95 -26.99
CA GLU A 438 -10.46 14.83 -25.83
C GLU A 438 -9.08 14.89 -25.14
N ILE A 439 -8.48 13.73 -24.90
CA ILE A 439 -7.18 13.62 -24.24
C ILE A 439 -6.11 14.37 -25.02
N CYS A 440 -6.04 14.18 -26.34
CA CYS A 440 -5.10 14.87 -27.20
C CYS A 440 -5.30 16.39 -27.15
N LEU A 441 -6.51 16.87 -27.45
CA LEU A 441 -6.81 18.31 -27.50
C LEU A 441 -6.61 19.00 -26.15
N SER A 442 -6.97 18.34 -25.04
CA SER A 442 -6.78 18.90 -23.70
C SER A 442 -5.29 19.04 -23.33
N TYR A 443 -4.44 18.06 -23.65
CA TYR A 443 -3.01 18.12 -23.38
C TYR A 443 -2.29 19.08 -24.32
N GLU A 444 -2.70 19.17 -25.59
CA GLU A 444 -2.23 20.21 -26.51
C GLU A 444 -2.54 21.61 -25.97
N CYS A 445 -3.77 21.82 -25.49
CA CYS A 445 -4.20 23.08 -24.89
C CYS A 445 -3.37 23.41 -23.63
N MET A 446 -3.15 22.45 -22.73
CA MET A 446 -2.25 22.62 -21.58
C MET A 446 -0.81 22.94 -22.00
N ALA A 447 -0.29 22.27 -23.03
CA ALA A 447 1.07 22.50 -23.53
C ALA A 447 1.21 23.89 -24.18
N ALA A 448 0.19 24.36 -24.90
CA ALA A 448 0.13 25.71 -25.43
C ALA A 448 0.14 26.74 -24.29
N PHE A 449 -0.71 26.57 -23.27
CA PHE A 449 -0.81 27.50 -22.14
C PHE A 449 0.48 27.58 -21.31
N LEU A 450 1.17 26.44 -21.12
CA LEU A 450 2.51 26.41 -20.50
C LEU A 450 3.56 27.15 -21.34
N SER A 451 3.41 27.19 -22.66
CA SER A 451 4.38 27.80 -23.57
C SER A 451 4.24 29.32 -23.74
N TYR A 452 3.22 29.93 -23.15
CA TYR A 452 3.05 31.39 -23.19
C TYR A 452 4.10 32.05 -22.31
N LEU A 453 5.10 32.70 -22.92
CA LEU A 453 6.17 33.40 -22.21
C LEU A 453 5.85 34.89 -22.01
N GLN A 454 4.82 35.40 -22.68
CA GLN A 454 4.49 36.80 -22.77
C GLN A 454 3.00 37.04 -22.52
N LEU A 455 2.66 38.19 -21.93
CA LEU A 455 1.27 38.50 -21.56
C LEU A 455 0.38 38.64 -22.81
N GLU A 456 0.98 39.03 -23.92
CA GLU A 456 0.40 39.24 -25.24
C GLU A 456 -0.17 37.94 -25.86
N GLN A 457 0.29 36.78 -25.39
CA GLN A 457 -0.13 35.47 -25.89
C GLN A 457 -1.38 34.94 -25.18
N LEU A 458 -1.70 35.39 -23.96
CA LEU A 458 -2.82 34.86 -23.19
C LEU A 458 -4.19 34.98 -23.87
N PRO A 459 -4.51 36.03 -24.66
CA PRO A 459 -5.77 36.07 -25.41
C PRO A 459 -5.97 34.93 -26.41
N GLU A 460 -4.90 34.28 -26.88
CA GLU A 460 -5.00 33.09 -27.74
C GLU A 460 -5.64 31.91 -26.99
N ALA A 461 -5.60 31.90 -25.65
CA ALA A 461 -6.27 30.90 -24.83
C ALA A 461 -7.79 30.86 -25.01
N GLU A 462 -8.44 32.00 -25.27
CA GLU A 462 -9.89 32.04 -25.53
C GLU A 462 -10.21 31.24 -26.80
N LYS A 463 -9.40 31.36 -27.84
CA LYS A 463 -9.61 30.64 -29.11
C LYS A 463 -9.45 29.14 -28.92
N LEU A 464 -8.35 28.70 -28.28
CA LEU A 464 -8.06 27.29 -28.05
C LEU A 464 -9.10 26.63 -27.13
N SER A 465 -9.49 27.30 -26.04
CA SER A 465 -10.55 26.80 -25.14
C SER A 465 -11.92 26.75 -25.81
N ALA A 466 -12.26 27.72 -26.67
CA ALA A 466 -13.50 27.72 -27.45
C ALA A 466 -13.50 26.65 -28.56
N GLU A 467 -12.34 26.30 -29.11
CA GLU A 467 -12.20 25.16 -30.02
C GLU A 467 -12.37 23.83 -29.29
N LEU A 468 -11.69 23.65 -28.15
CA LEU A 468 -11.85 22.49 -27.28
C LEU A 468 -13.32 22.27 -26.89
N SER A 469 -14.02 23.33 -26.50
CA SER A 469 -15.43 23.28 -26.10
C SER A 469 -16.39 23.00 -27.26
N ARG A 470 -15.97 23.25 -28.51
CA ARG A 470 -16.76 22.92 -29.71
C ARG A 470 -16.58 21.47 -30.14
N ASN A 471 -15.39 20.92 -29.93
CA ASN A 471 -15.06 19.58 -30.39
C ASN A 471 -15.39 18.50 -29.35
N VAL A 472 -15.50 18.85 -28.06
CA VAL A 472 -15.76 17.88 -26.98
C VAL A 472 -17.07 18.17 -26.26
N TYR A 473 -17.93 17.14 -26.15
CA TYR A 473 -19.13 17.20 -25.34
C TYR A 473 -18.78 17.01 -23.85
N PHE A 474 -18.92 18.07 -23.06
CA PHE A 474 -18.54 18.08 -21.63
C PHE A 474 -19.21 16.99 -20.79
N GLU A 475 -20.45 16.60 -21.09
CA GLU A 475 -21.19 15.60 -20.32
C GLU A 475 -20.68 14.18 -20.53
N GLU A 476 -20.07 13.90 -21.68
CA GLU A 476 -19.53 12.59 -22.04
C GLU A 476 -18.00 12.53 -21.91
N ALA A 477 -17.38 13.64 -21.52
CA ALA A 477 -15.94 13.76 -21.39
C ALA A 477 -15.40 12.81 -20.30
N VAL A 478 -14.21 12.25 -20.54
CA VAL A 478 -13.45 11.47 -19.56
C VAL A 478 -12.98 12.35 -18.42
N ARG A 479 -12.63 13.62 -18.69
CA ARG A 479 -12.14 14.58 -17.68
C ARG A 479 -12.86 15.91 -17.73
N PRO A 480 -14.14 15.95 -17.33
CA PRO A 480 -14.93 17.19 -17.36
C PRO A 480 -14.29 18.29 -16.50
N THR A 481 -13.69 17.96 -15.35
CA THR A 481 -13.07 18.95 -14.45
C THR A 481 -11.84 19.62 -15.07
N VAL A 482 -11.07 18.90 -15.89
CA VAL A 482 -9.94 19.48 -16.64
C VAL A 482 -10.45 20.43 -17.72
N LEU A 483 -11.48 20.03 -18.47
CA LEU A 483 -12.05 20.88 -19.52
C LEU A 483 -12.65 22.16 -18.94
N ILE A 484 -13.31 22.09 -17.78
CA ILE A 484 -13.82 23.27 -17.05
C ILE A 484 -12.66 24.18 -16.66
N ALA A 485 -11.59 23.65 -16.06
CA ALA A 485 -10.42 24.44 -15.69
C ALA A 485 -9.77 25.13 -16.91
N LEU A 486 -9.65 24.42 -18.04
CA LEU A 486 -9.12 24.98 -19.29
C LEU A 486 -10.04 26.06 -19.89
N SER A 487 -11.36 25.90 -19.79
CA SER A 487 -12.33 26.92 -20.18
C SER A 487 -12.21 28.18 -19.32
N MET A 488 -12.07 28.01 -17.99
CA MET A 488 -11.85 29.15 -17.09
C MET A 488 -10.53 29.87 -17.39
N LEU A 489 -9.45 29.15 -17.69
CA LEU A 489 -8.19 29.74 -18.16
C LEU A 489 -8.37 30.50 -19.50
N GLY A 490 -9.19 29.97 -20.41
CA GLY A 490 -9.61 30.70 -21.62
C GLY A 490 -10.26 32.04 -21.33
N ASN A 491 -11.15 32.10 -20.33
CA ASN A 491 -11.81 33.33 -19.89
C ASN A 491 -10.83 34.33 -19.26
N VAL A 492 -9.78 33.86 -18.57
CA VAL A 492 -8.68 34.73 -18.11
C VAL A 492 -8.00 35.39 -19.31
N GLY A 493 -7.70 34.61 -20.36
CA GLY A 493 -7.14 35.13 -21.61
C GLY A 493 -8.01 36.22 -22.25
N LYS A 494 -9.33 35.98 -22.30
CA LYS A 494 -10.32 36.97 -22.74
C LYS A 494 -10.29 38.26 -21.91
N ASN A 495 -10.25 38.13 -20.59
CA ASN A 495 -10.23 39.25 -19.65
C ASN A 495 -8.93 40.08 -19.73
N ILE A 496 -7.85 39.52 -20.30
CA ILE A 496 -6.59 40.21 -20.56
C ILE A 496 -6.60 40.97 -21.89
N ALA A 497 -7.44 40.62 -22.87
CA ALA A 497 -7.50 41.32 -24.15
C ALA A 497 -7.72 42.85 -24.02
N PRO A 498 -8.60 43.36 -23.13
CA PRO A 498 -8.73 44.80 -22.89
C PRO A 498 -7.45 45.47 -22.40
N TYR A 499 -6.57 44.76 -21.67
CA TYR A 499 -5.28 45.31 -21.24
C TYR A 499 -4.39 45.64 -22.45
N LEU A 500 -4.38 44.78 -23.47
CA LEU A 500 -3.55 44.95 -24.66
C LEU A 500 -4.08 46.01 -25.64
N HIS A 501 -5.41 46.16 -25.72
CA HIS A 501 -6.04 47.04 -26.70
C HIS A 501 -6.45 48.42 -26.14
N SER A 502 -6.67 48.53 -24.84
CA SER A 502 -7.06 49.80 -24.23
C SER A 502 -5.84 50.69 -24.01
N THR A 503 -5.95 51.96 -24.40
CA THR A 503 -5.00 53.00 -23.98
C THR A 503 -5.33 53.57 -22.59
N ASN A 504 -6.52 53.27 -22.05
CA ASN A 504 -6.93 53.77 -20.75
C ASN A 504 -6.27 52.98 -19.60
N PRO A 505 -5.46 53.64 -18.75
CA PRO A 505 -4.74 53.00 -17.64
C PRO A 505 -5.65 52.32 -16.62
N GLN A 506 -6.84 52.87 -16.37
CA GLN A 506 -7.80 52.29 -15.41
C GLN A 506 -8.38 50.98 -15.93
N VAL A 507 -8.69 50.91 -17.23
CA VAL A 507 -9.19 49.69 -17.88
C VAL A 507 -8.12 48.61 -17.87
N GLN A 508 -6.86 48.99 -18.13
CA GLN A 508 -5.71 48.08 -18.07
C GLN A 508 -5.54 47.48 -16.66
N LEU A 509 -5.53 48.32 -15.62
CA LEU A 509 -5.42 47.84 -14.23
C LEU A 509 -6.61 46.97 -13.82
N MET A 510 -7.83 47.36 -14.20
CA MET A 510 -9.03 46.59 -13.88
C MET A 510 -9.03 45.22 -14.57
N ALA A 511 -8.56 45.15 -15.82
CA ALA A 511 -8.39 43.89 -16.54
C ALA A 511 -7.39 42.95 -15.84
N LEU A 512 -6.22 43.46 -15.46
CA LEU A 512 -5.21 42.69 -14.72
C LEU A 512 -5.71 42.25 -13.34
N ALA A 513 -6.46 43.10 -12.63
CA ALA A 513 -7.04 42.76 -11.34
C ALA A 513 -8.10 41.66 -11.45
N ARG A 514 -8.99 41.72 -12.45
CA ARG A 514 -9.97 40.66 -12.74
C ARG A 514 -9.30 39.34 -13.09
N ALA A 515 -8.34 39.37 -14.01
CA ALA A 515 -7.56 38.18 -14.37
C ALA A 515 -6.85 37.54 -13.15
N THR A 516 -6.34 38.36 -12.23
CA THR A 516 -5.73 37.87 -10.98
C THR A 516 -6.76 37.20 -10.06
N ALA A 517 -7.95 37.79 -9.92
CA ALA A 517 -9.04 37.21 -9.14
C ALA A 517 -9.48 35.87 -9.74
N ASP A 518 -9.74 35.83 -11.05
CA ASP A 518 -10.14 34.61 -11.76
C ASP A 518 -9.08 33.49 -11.60
N LEU A 519 -7.79 33.80 -11.67
CA LEU A 519 -6.72 32.80 -11.45
C LEU A 519 -6.71 32.23 -10.03
N ASN A 520 -7.13 33.01 -9.02
CA ASN A 520 -7.25 32.50 -7.66
C ASN A 520 -8.46 31.57 -7.54
N ASP A 521 -9.59 31.91 -8.16
CA ASP A 521 -10.78 31.05 -8.19
C ASP A 521 -10.48 29.73 -8.90
N ILE A 522 -9.74 29.77 -10.02
CA ILE A 522 -9.28 28.57 -10.73
C ILE A 522 -8.31 27.75 -9.86
N HIS A 523 -7.42 28.39 -9.10
CA HIS A 523 -6.50 27.70 -8.21
C HIS A 523 -7.25 26.87 -7.16
N GLU A 524 -8.29 27.44 -6.55
CA GLU A 524 -9.15 26.75 -5.59
C GLU A 524 -9.87 25.57 -6.24
N TYR A 525 -10.51 25.81 -7.40
CA TYR A 525 -11.20 24.78 -8.17
C TYR A 525 -10.28 23.60 -8.56
N VAL A 526 -9.10 23.89 -9.13
CA VAL A 526 -8.12 22.87 -9.53
C VAL A 526 -7.63 22.09 -8.32
N THR A 527 -7.58 22.71 -7.15
CA THR A 527 -7.14 22.05 -5.92
C THR A 527 -8.18 21.09 -5.35
N SER A 528 -9.47 21.38 -5.52
CA SER A 528 -10.55 20.53 -4.99
C SER A 528 -11.07 19.49 -5.98
N GLU A 529 -11.23 19.84 -7.26
CA GLU A 529 -11.98 19.04 -8.24
C GLU A 529 -11.10 18.24 -9.20
N VAL A 530 -9.88 18.69 -9.48
CA VAL A 530 -9.04 18.06 -10.52
C VAL A 530 -8.22 16.90 -9.95
N LEU A 531 -8.09 15.84 -10.76
CA LEU A 531 -7.33 14.66 -10.39
C LEU A 531 -5.83 15.00 -10.23
N PHE A 532 -5.20 14.41 -9.22
CA PHE A 532 -3.85 14.75 -8.78
C PHE A 532 -2.77 14.76 -9.89
N SER A 533 -2.85 13.83 -10.87
CA SER A 533 -1.89 13.80 -11.98
C SER A 533 -1.94 15.05 -12.86
N GLU A 534 -3.13 15.65 -13.04
CA GLU A 534 -3.30 16.82 -13.92
C GLU A 534 -3.29 18.12 -13.13
N GLN A 535 -3.66 18.04 -11.84
CA GLN A 535 -3.61 19.15 -10.89
C GLN A 535 -2.24 19.85 -10.90
N ALA A 536 -1.14 19.09 -10.85
CA ALA A 536 0.20 19.67 -10.83
C ALA A 536 0.53 20.50 -12.09
N ILE A 537 0.06 20.07 -13.25
CA ILE A 537 0.26 20.76 -14.53
C ILE A 537 -0.56 22.05 -14.57
N LEU A 538 -1.84 21.97 -14.21
CA LEU A 538 -2.74 23.14 -14.20
C LEU A 538 -2.31 24.17 -13.16
N LEU A 539 -1.90 23.74 -11.96
CA LEU A 539 -1.35 24.64 -10.94
C LEU A 539 -0.10 25.36 -11.44
N ARG A 540 0.74 24.69 -12.24
CA ARG A 540 1.92 25.30 -12.86
C ARG A 540 1.54 26.35 -13.91
N ILE A 541 0.53 26.07 -14.75
CA ILE A 541 -0.01 27.06 -15.70
C ILE A 541 -0.50 28.30 -14.95
N ILE A 542 -1.30 28.12 -13.90
CA ILE A 542 -1.86 29.20 -13.08
C ILE A 542 -0.74 30.04 -12.47
N GLN A 543 0.25 29.41 -11.82
CA GLN A 543 1.38 30.11 -11.21
C GLN A 543 2.20 30.89 -12.24
N HIS A 544 2.44 30.30 -13.40
CA HIS A 544 3.16 30.95 -14.50
C HIS A 544 2.41 32.18 -15.01
N TRP A 545 1.11 32.07 -15.24
CA TRP A 545 0.29 33.21 -15.69
C TRP A 545 0.18 34.31 -14.62
N GLN A 546 0.08 33.93 -13.34
CA GLN A 546 0.14 34.89 -12.22
C GLN A 546 1.46 35.68 -12.25
N GLN A 547 2.60 35.02 -12.51
CA GLN A 547 3.89 35.71 -12.62
C GLN A 547 3.94 36.69 -13.80
N LEU A 548 3.38 36.33 -14.96
CA LEU A 548 3.29 37.21 -16.13
C LEU A 548 2.44 38.45 -15.83
N ILE A 549 1.28 38.25 -15.19
CA ILE A 549 0.37 39.35 -14.80
C ILE A 549 1.03 40.25 -13.75
N LEU A 550 1.65 39.70 -12.71
CA LEU A 550 2.36 40.47 -11.68
C LEU A 550 3.51 41.28 -12.28
N SER A 551 4.25 40.70 -13.23
CA SER A 551 5.30 41.40 -13.95
C SER A 551 4.76 42.57 -14.79
N ALA A 552 3.59 42.39 -15.42
CA ALA A 552 2.93 43.46 -16.16
C ALA A 552 2.41 44.58 -15.23
N ILE A 553 1.83 44.24 -14.08
CA ILE A 553 1.44 45.20 -13.03
C ILE A 553 2.68 45.99 -12.56
N GLY A 554 3.80 45.31 -12.34
CA GLY A 554 5.06 45.95 -11.94
C GLY A 554 5.59 46.93 -12.99
N ARG A 555 5.62 46.52 -14.27
CA ARG A 555 6.00 47.40 -15.39
C ARG A 555 5.09 48.61 -15.50
N PHE A 556 3.78 48.40 -15.35
CA PHE A 556 2.79 49.48 -15.37
C PHE A 556 3.06 50.50 -14.26
N GLY A 557 3.36 50.03 -13.04
CA GLY A 557 3.72 50.88 -11.90
C GLY A 557 5.03 51.67 -12.09
N GLN A 558 6.01 51.11 -12.81
CA GLN A 558 7.29 51.77 -13.10
C GLN A 558 7.22 52.76 -14.28
N SER A 559 6.40 52.47 -15.29
CA SER A 559 6.29 53.31 -16.49
C SER A 559 5.59 54.65 -16.24
N LYS A 560 4.88 54.80 -15.13
CA LYS A 560 4.22 56.04 -14.76
C LYS A 560 5.18 56.92 -13.95
N PRO A 561 5.56 58.11 -14.43
CA PRO A 561 6.43 59.00 -13.67
C PRO A 561 5.81 59.32 -12.32
N ARG A 562 6.60 59.17 -11.24
CA ARG A 562 6.21 59.40 -9.84
C ARG A 562 5.50 60.74 -9.60
N ALA A 563 5.70 61.72 -10.47
CA ALA A 563 5.10 63.06 -10.41
C ALA A 563 3.56 63.05 -10.49
N ASP A 564 2.94 62.18 -11.29
CA ASP A 564 1.48 62.20 -11.47
C ASP A 564 0.71 61.38 -10.43
N LEU A 565 1.37 60.39 -9.82
CA LEU A 565 0.78 59.57 -8.76
C LEU A 565 0.67 60.33 -7.43
N GLN A 566 1.57 61.28 -7.15
CA GLN A 566 1.44 62.16 -5.98
C GLN A 566 0.24 63.11 -6.11
N MET A 567 -0.07 63.62 -7.31
CA MET A 567 -1.25 64.46 -7.51
C MET A 567 -2.58 63.69 -7.43
N THR A 568 -2.64 62.45 -7.92
CA THR A 568 -3.88 61.64 -7.83
C THR A 568 -4.13 61.07 -6.43
N PHE A 569 -3.10 60.71 -5.67
CA PHE A 569 -3.29 60.32 -4.26
C PHE A 569 -3.69 61.51 -3.37
N HIS A 570 -3.24 62.73 -3.67
CA HIS A 570 -3.71 63.94 -2.98
C HIS A 570 -5.17 64.27 -3.31
N ALA A 571 -5.62 64.06 -4.55
CA ALA A 571 -7.02 64.29 -4.94
C ALA A 571 -8.00 63.23 -4.37
N VAL A 572 -7.58 61.96 -4.26
CA VAL A 572 -8.43 60.91 -3.65
C VAL A 572 -8.44 61.00 -2.12
N SER A 573 -7.34 61.41 -1.48
CA SER A 573 -7.31 61.61 -0.02
C SER A 573 -8.03 62.89 0.44
N SER A 574 -8.18 63.92 -0.41
CA SER A 574 -9.03 65.08 -0.13
C SER A 574 -10.52 64.77 -0.31
N SER A 575 -10.88 63.90 -1.27
CA SER A 575 -12.27 63.46 -1.48
C SER A 575 -12.76 62.47 -0.42
N ARG A 576 -11.89 61.60 0.14
CA ARG A 576 -12.29 60.62 1.17
C ARG A 576 -12.41 61.17 2.60
N LYS A 577 -11.95 62.41 2.85
CA LYS A 577 -12.06 63.06 4.16
C LYS A 577 -13.42 63.69 4.44
N ASN A 578 -14.31 63.76 3.44
CA ASN A 578 -15.64 64.37 3.60
C ASN A 578 -16.79 63.37 3.77
N ASP A 579 -16.55 62.06 3.72
CA ASP A 579 -17.63 61.05 3.64
C ASP A 579 -17.70 60.06 4.81
N TRP A 580 -16.86 60.22 5.84
CA TRP A 580 -16.97 59.43 7.09
C TRP A 580 -17.50 60.28 8.23
N GLY A 581 -18.75 60.71 8.08
CA GLY A 581 -19.61 61.08 9.19
C GLY A 581 -19.86 59.86 10.06
N VAL A 582 -19.32 59.91 11.28
CA VAL A 582 -19.35 58.87 12.29
C VAL A 582 -20.78 58.67 12.81
N GLU A 583 -21.42 57.56 12.46
CA GLU A 583 -22.59 57.03 13.19
C GLU A 583 -22.16 55.77 13.94
N ARG A 584 -21.75 55.99 15.20
CA ARG A 584 -21.27 54.95 16.12
C ARG A 584 -22.50 54.30 16.76
N ARG A 585 -23.02 53.21 16.16
CA ARG A 585 -24.02 52.35 16.83
C ARG A 585 -23.32 51.39 17.78
N THR A 586 -23.80 51.41 19.01
CA THR A 586 -23.39 50.63 20.18
C THR A 586 -23.48 49.12 19.96
N GLU A 587 -22.41 48.43 20.37
CA GLU A 587 -22.34 46.98 20.56
C GLU A 587 -23.47 46.47 21.46
N GLY A 588 -24.17 45.44 21.00
CA GLY A 588 -25.07 44.62 21.80
C GLY A 588 -24.39 43.29 22.16
N ASP A 589 -24.57 42.89 23.42
CA ASP A 589 -24.01 41.71 24.09
C ASP A 589 -24.10 40.39 23.29
N PRO A 590 -23.09 39.50 23.42
CA PRO A 590 -23.18 38.15 22.89
C PRO A 590 -24.09 37.28 23.77
N ALA A 591 -25.30 37.01 23.28
CA ALA A 591 -26.16 35.99 23.82
C ALA A 591 -25.49 34.60 23.74
N GLN A 592 -25.37 33.96 24.89
CA GLN A 592 -25.00 32.55 25.04
C GLN A 592 -26.01 31.67 24.29
N ILE A 593 -25.55 31.01 23.22
CA ILE A 593 -26.30 29.95 22.55
C ILE A 593 -25.92 28.63 23.22
N SER A 594 -26.78 28.16 24.12
CA SER A 594 -26.81 26.80 24.62
C SER A 594 -27.48 25.89 23.58
N LEU A 595 -26.72 24.94 23.03
CA LEU A 595 -27.25 23.85 22.19
C LEU A 595 -27.83 22.74 23.09
N PRO A 596 -29.03 22.20 22.80
CA PRO A 596 -29.54 21.04 23.52
C PRO A 596 -28.95 19.75 22.92
N PHE A 597 -28.42 18.91 23.82
CA PHE A 597 -28.20 17.50 23.56
C PHE A 597 -29.55 16.82 23.28
N ALA A 598 -29.67 16.17 22.13
CA ALA A 598 -30.74 15.22 21.85
C ALA A 598 -30.23 13.80 22.16
N GLU A 599 -30.75 13.21 23.23
CA GLU A 599 -30.86 11.77 23.40
C GLU A 599 -32.07 11.27 22.61
N SER A 600 -31.92 10.17 21.85
CA SER A 600 -32.70 8.93 22.02
C SER A 600 -32.67 8.00 20.79
N SER A 601 -32.76 6.70 21.12
CA SER A 601 -33.06 5.50 20.32
C SER A 601 -32.04 4.97 19.32
#